data_AF-A0A494QZB8-F1
#
_entry.id   AF-A0A494QZB8-F1
#
_cell.length_a   1.000
_cell.length_b   1.000
_cell.length_c   1.000
_cell.angle_alpha   90.00
_cell.angle_beta   90.00
_cell.angle_gamma   90.00
#
_symmetry.space_group_name_H-M   'P 1'
#
loop_
_entity.id
_entity.type
_entity.pdbx_description
1 polymer ?
#
loop_
_entity_poly.entity_id
_entity_poly.type
_entity_poly.pdbx_seq_one_letter_code
_entity_poly.pdbx_strand_id
1 'polypeptide(L)'
;MSTTRKFAMVLSAVGILGGCAVNNSDTLARKPMSTLEQDQQLVAMGILPPSVLEIDAELEKVPPNSPRALQLLKQKLAVTQQQQNRLRAEEALSPPAIAPSQPEEQEQRMCSVNNGSAIYLVPC
;
A
#
# COMPACT_ATOMS: atom_id res chain seq x y z
N MET A 1 -43.82 25.71 -12.25
CA MET A 1 -44.49 24.51 -11.68
C MET A 1 -43.56 23.34 -11.96
N SER A 2 -42.72 22.91 -11.00
CA SER A 2 -43.05 22.05 -9.83
C SER A 2 -43.74 20.77 -10.33
N THR A 3 -43.16 19.57 -10.26
CA THR A 3 -42.86 18.83 -9.02
C THR A 3 -42.03 17.57 -9.34
N THR A 4 -40.85 17.40 -8.73
CA THR A 4 -40.58 16.44 -7.63
C THR A 4 -40.05 15.08 -8.10
N ARG A 5 -38.72 14.99 -8.13
CA ARG A 5 -37.96 13.73 -8.00
C ARG A 5 -38.31 13.12 -6.64
N LYS A 6 -38.85 11.91 -6.61
CA LYS A 6 -39.04 11.13 -5.37
C LYS A 6 -37.86 10.18 -5.22
N PHE A 7 -36.97 10.55 -4.29
CA PHE A 7 -35.99 9.68 -3.68
C PHE A 7 -36.73 8.54 -2.96
N ALA A 8 -36.42 7.30 -3.33
CA ALA A 8 -36.69 6.15 -2.49
C ALA A 8 -35.36 5.73 -1.83
N MET A 9 -35.09 6.30 -0.66
CA MET A 9 -34.13 5.74 0.29
C MET A 9 -34.68 4.39 0.77
N VAL A 10 -34.03 3.29 0.40
CA VAL A 10 -34.23 2.01 1.08
C VAL A 10 -33.21 1.96 2.22
N LEU A 11 -33.71 2.28 3.41
CA LEU A 11 -33.10 1.90 4.68
C LEU A 11 -33.21 0.38 4.81
N SER A 12 -32.09 -0.33 4.97
CA SER A 12 -32.10 -1.62 5.64
C SER A 12 -30.88 -1.72 6.53
N ALA A 13 -31.19 -1.89 7.80
CA ALA A 13 -30.30 -1.87 8.94
C ALA A 13 -29.64 -3.23 9.18
N VAL A 14 -28.39 -3.17 9.63
CA VAL A 14 -27.77 -3.96 10.71
C VAL A 14 -28.02 -5.48 10.76
N GLY A 15 -26.95 -6.22 10.47
CA GLY A 15 -26.74 -7.59 10.96
C GLY A 15 -25.27 -7.73 11.37
N ILE A 16 -25.00 -7.60 12.67
CA ILE A 16 -23.70 -7.77 13.33
C ILE A 16 -23.49 -9.26 13.58
N LEU A 17 -22.43 -9.83 13.00
CA LEU A 17 -21.71 -11.03 13.43
C LEU A 17 -20.26 -10.73 12.99
N GLY A 18 -19.31 -10.36 13.83
CA GLY A 18 -18.85 -11.12 14.99
C GLY A 18 -17.54 -11.81 14.61
N GLY A 19 -16.41 -11.10 14.76
CA GLY A 19 -15.04 -11.60 14.51
C GLY A 19 -14.30 -10.74 13.47
N CYS A 20 -13.12 -10.16 13.70
CA CYS A 20 -12.15 -10.25 14.77
C CYS A 20 -11.83 -8.82 15.24
N ALA A 21 -11.90 -8.56 16.54
CA ALA A 21 -11.28 -7.37 17.09
C ALA A 21 -9.75 -7.59 17.05
N VAL A 22 -9.12 -7.26 15.92
CA VAL A 22 -7.70 -6.90 15.93
C VAL A 22 -7.65 -5.60 16.73
N ASN A 23 -7.26 -5.77 17.98
CA ASN A 23 -6.92 -4.74 18.92
C ASN A 23 -5.75 -3.96 18.30
N ASN A 24 -6.05 -2.81 17.69
CA ASN A 24 -5.07 -1.78 17.40
C ASN A 24 -5.66 -0.44 17.79
N SER A 25 -6.13 -0.37 19.03
CA SER A 25 -6.41 0.89 19.73
C SER A 25 -5.09 1.49 20.23
N ASP A 26 -4.20 1.81 19.31
CA ASP A 26 -2.99 2.61 19.57
C ASP A 26 -2.69 3.59 18.43
N THR A 27 -3.75 4.09 17.79
CA THR A 27 -3.68 5.36 17.05
C THR A 27 -3.92 6.52 18.01
N LEU A 28 -3.07 6.59 19.06
CA LEU A 28 -2.82 7.83 19.76
C LEU A 28 -2.45 8.89 18.71
N ALA A 29 -3.40 9.79 18.43
CA ALA A 29 -3.22 11.14 17.91
C ALA A 29 -1.84 11.40 17.25
N ARG A 30 -1.52 10.68 16.17
CA ARG A 30 -0.28 10.92 15.45
C ARG A 30 -0.45 12.26 14.76
N LYS A 31 0.18 13.29 15.32
CA LYS A 31 0.27 14.62 14.72
C LYS A 31 0.59 14.42 13.23
N PRO A 32 -0.15 15.03 12.29
CA PRO A 32 0.15 14.89 10.88
C PRO A 32 1.62 15.29 10.69
N MET A 33 2.40 14.36 10.16
CA MET A 33 3.82 14.56 9.91
C MET A 33 3.98 15.75 8.96
N SER A 34 4.94 16.62 9.26
CA SER A 34 5.25 17.73 8.35
C SER A 34 5.78 17.18 7.04
N THR A 35 5.64 17.96 5.95
CA THR A 35 6.15 17.57 4.63
C THR A 35 7.66 17.33 4.66
N LEU A 36 8.41 18.16 5.40
CA LEU A 36 9.85 18.01 5.59
C LEU A 36 10.22 16.67 6.27
N GLU A 37 9.52 16.31 7.36
CA GLU A 37 9.75 15.04 8.06
C GLU A 37 9.44 13.84 7.17
N GLN A 38 8.37 13.94 6.36
CA GLN A 38 8.02 12.91 5.39
C GLN A 38 9.11 12.76 4.32
N ASP A 39 9.58 13.86 3.75
CA ASP A 39 10.63 13.84 2.73
C ASP A 39 11.96 13.31 3.29
N GLN A 40 12.30 13.62 4.53
CA GLN A 40 13.47 13.04 5.21
C GLN A 40 13.37 11.52 5.33
N GLN A 41 12.21 11.00 5.71
CA GLN A 41 11.99 9.55 5.78
C GLN A 41 12.10 8.89 4.40
N LEU A 42 11.53 9.50 3.37
CA LEU A 42 11.60 8.98 2.01
C LEU A 42 13.04 9.00 1.45
N VAL A 43 13.84 10.00 1.80
CA VAL A 43 15.28 10.03 1.49
C VAL A 43 16.03 8.93 2.25
N ALA A 44 15.73 8.72 3.53
CA ALA A 44 16.35 7.67 4.34
C ALA A 44 16.04 6.26 3.80
N MET A 45 14.88 6.06 3.20
CA MET A 45 14.49 4.83 2.51
C MET A 45 15.03 4.71 1.07
N GLY A 46 15.77 5.71 0.57
CA GLY A 46 16.30 5.73 -0.80
C GLY A 46 15.24 5.97 -1.89
N ILE A 47 14.01 6.32 -1.51
CA ILE A 47 12.89 6.57 -2.43
C ILE A 47 13.03 7.94 -3.11
N LEU A 48 13.46 8.95 -2.35
CA LEU A 48 13.72 10.30 -2.87
C LEU A 48 15.23 10.60 -2.89
N PRO A 49 15.70 11.44 -3.83
CA PRO A 49 17.08 11.88 -3.84
C PRO A 49 17.32 12.94 -2.73
N PRO A 50 18.54 13.02 -2.16
CA PRO A 50 18.86 13.99 -1.10
C PRO A 50 18.63 15.45 -1.49
N SER A 51 18.73 15.77 -2.79
CA SER A 51 18.48 17.11 -3.35
C SER A 51 17.06 17.62 -3.10
N VAL A 52 16.08 16.74 -2.79
CA VAL A 52 14.75 17.17 -2.38
C VAL A 52 14.79 17.98 -1.08
N LEU A 53 15.60 17.56 -0.11
CA LEU A 53 15.73 18.25 1.18
C LEU A 53 16.39 19.61 1.03
N GLU A 54 17.34 19.75 0.10
CA GLU A 54 17.94 21.03 -0.24
C GLU A 54 16.90 21.99 -0.83
N ILE A 55 16.02 21.49 -1.70
CA ILE A 55 14.94 22.28 -2.29
C ILE A 55 13.91 22.67 -1.23
N ASP A 56 13.60 21.78 -0.28
CA ASP A 56 12.70 22.09 0.84
C ASP A 56 13.26 23.16 1.77
N ALA A 57 14.56 23.07 2.09
CA ALA A 57 15.26 24.09 2.87
C ALA A 57 15.27 25.46 2.16
N GLU A 58 15.34 25.48 0.82
CA GLU A 58 15.20 26.72 0.05
C GLU A 58 13.75 27.23 -0.02
N LEU A 59 12.76 26.32 -0.07
CA LEU A 59 11.34 26.67 -0.04
C LEU A 59 10.93 27.34 1.27
N GLU A 60 11.51 26.95 2.41
CA GLU A 60 11.27 27.59 3.71
C GLU A 60 11.76 29.05 3.75
N LYS A 61 12.77 29.40 2.94
CA LYS A 61 13.37 30.74 2.92
C LYS A 61 12.63 31.72 2.02
N VAL A 62 11.74 31.24 1.13
CA VAL A 62 11.08 32.08 0.14
C VAL A 62 9.58 32.21 0.41
N PRO A 63 8.95 33.33 0.04
CA PRO A 63 7.50 33.45 0.14
C PRO A 63 6.81 32.41 -0.74
N PRO A 64 5.77 31.70 -0.26
CA PRO A 64 5.13 30.61 -0.99
C PRO A 64 4.50 31.04 -2.32
N ASN A 65 4.11 32.32 -2.43
CA ASN A 65 3.51 32.90 -3.63
C ASN A 65 4.53 33.60 -4.55
N SER A 66 5.83 33.43 -4.29
CA SER A 66 6.87 34.03 -5.12
C SER A 66 7.09 33.21 -6.40
N PRO A 67 7.51 33.85 -7.52
CA PRO A 67 7.95 33.12 -8.72
C PRO A 67 9.08 32.12 -8.42
N ARG A 68 9.92 32.44 -7.43
CA ARG A 68 11.00 31.58 -6.96
C ARG A 68 10.47 30.30 -6.28
N ALA A 69 9.45 30.40 -5.44
CA ALA A 69 8.82 29.23 -4.82
C ALA A 69 8.22 28.29 -5.89
N LEU A 70 7.54 28.84 -6.89
CA LEU A 70 7.04 28.04 -8.02
C LEU A 70 8.16 27.34 -8.79
N GLN A 71 9.29 28.02 -9.01
CA GLN A 71 10.46 27.44 -9.67
C GLN A 71 11.04 26.28 -8.85
N LEU A 72 11.19 26.45 -7.53
CA LEU A 72 11.67 25.41 -6.63
C LEU A 72 10.72 24.19 -6.60
N LEU A 73 9.41 24.42 -6.56
CA LEU A 73 8.42 23.33 -6.63
C LEU A 73 8.51 22.55 -7.95
N LYS A 74 8.69 23.25 -9.08
CA LYS A 74 8.92 22.60 -10.39
C LYS A 74 10.21 21.80 -10.39
N GLN A 75 11.28 22.30 -9.78
CA GLN A 75 12.54 21.60 -9.63
C GLN A 75 12.38 20.34 -8.78
N LYS A 76 11.71 20.43 -7.63
CA LYS A 76 11.39 19.30 -6.74
C LYS A 76 10.61 18.21 -7.47
N LEU A 77 9.61 18.61 -8.26
CA LEU A 77 8.84 17.69 -9.09
C LEU A 77 9.73 16.98 -10.12
N ALA A 78 10.59 17.71 -10.82
CA ALA A 78 11.46 17.13 -11.84
C ALA A 78 12.44 16.09 -11.27
N VAL A 79 13.10 16.40 -10.14
CA VAL A 79 14.03 15.45 -9.50
C VAL A 79 13.31 14.22 -8.96
N THR A 80 12.11 14.39 -8.40
CA THR A 80 11.29 13.28 -7.91
C THR A 80 10.84 12.38 -9.05
N GLN A 81 10.39 12.96 -10.17
CA GLN A 81 9.97 12.20 -11.34
C GLN A 81 11.14 11.43 -11.96
N GLN A 82 12.31 12.04 -12.03
CA GLN A 82 13.52 11.38 -12.51
C GLN A 82 13.89 10.17 -11.63
N GLN A 83 13.85 10.34 -10.31
CA GLN A 83 14.12 9.25 -9.37
C GLN A 83 13.09 8.13 -9.51
N GLN A 84 11.81 8.46 -9.62
CA GLN A 84 10.75 7.47 -9.83
C GLN A 84 10.97 6.67 -11.12
N ASN A 85 11.35 7.33 -12.21
CA ASN A 85 11.64 6.65 -13.47
C ASN A 85 12.84 5.71 -13.34
N ARG A 86 13.86 6.09 -12.56
CA ARG A 86 15.01 5.23 -12.27
C ARG A 86 14.60 3.99 -11.49
N LEU A 87 13.83 4.16 -10.42
CA LEU A 87 13.36 3.04 -9.59
C LEU A 87 12.48 2.08 -10.40
N ARG A 88 11.57 2.57 -11.24
CA ARG A 88 10.78 1.70 -12.14
C ARG A 88 11.65 0.93 -13.13
N ALA A 89 12.72 1.54 -13.63
CA ALA A 89 13.65 0.85 -14.53
C ALA A 89 14.42 -0.26 -13.78
N GLU A 90 14.83 -0.01 -12.55
CA GLU A 90 15.47 -1.01 -11.67
C GLU A 90 14.50 -2.17 -11.33
N GLU A 91 13.23 -1.87 -11.05
CA GLU A 91 12.18 -2.88 -10.83
C GLU A 91 11.93 -3.72 -12.09
N ALA A 92 11.87 -3.10 -13.28
CA ALA A 92 11.67 -3.82 -14.54
C ALA A 92 12.84 -4.76 -14.90
N LEU A 93 14.04 -4.47 -14.40
CA LEU A 93 15.23 -5.31 -14.57
C LEU A 93 15.31 -6.43 -13.52
N SER A 94 14.53 -6.34 -12.45
CA SER A 94 14.49 -7.35 -11.40
C SER A 94 13.65 -8.54 -11.86
N PRO A 95 14.19 -9.77 -11.85
CA PRO A 95 13.39 -10.96 -12.17
C PRO A 95 12.22 -11.06 -11.17
N PRO A 96 11.06 -11.62 -11.60
CA PRO A 96 9.92 -11.76 -10.72
C PRO A 96 10.35 -12.45 -9.42
N ALA A 97 9.99 -11.87 -8.29
CA ALA A 97 10.21 -12.51 -7.00
C ALA A 97 9.65 -13.93 -7.10
N ILE A 98 10.53 -14.92 -6.94
CA ILE A 98 10.11 -16.32 -6.84
C ILE A 98 9.18 -16.34 -5.65
N ALA A 99 7.88 -16.46 -5.91
CA ALA A 99 6.91 -16.67 -4.85
C ALA A 99 7.43 -17.86 -4.04
N PRO A 100 7.49 -17.79 -2.69
CA PRO A 100 7.79 -18.98 -1.93
C PRO A 100 6.83 -20.05 -2.41
N SER A 101 7.37 -21.11 -3.01
CA SER A 101 6.58 -22.28 -3.39
C SER A 101 5.73 -22.61 -2.18
N GLN A 102 4.41 -22.71 -2.36
CA GLN A 102 3.56 -23.29 -1.34
C GLN A 102 4.29 -24.52 -0.79
N PRO A 103 4.36 -24.71 0.54
CA PRO A 103 4.95 -25.93 1.05
C PRO A 103 4.21 -27.06 0.34
N GLU A 104 4.96 -27.88 -0.41
CA GLU A 104 4.45 -29.15 -0.86
C GLU A 104 4.13 -29.91 0.42
N GLU A 105 2.90 -29.77 0.90
CA GLU A 105 2.31 -30.78 1.74
C GLU A 105 2.54 -32.05 0.95
N GLN A 106 3.44 -32.91 1.44
CA GLN A 106 3.45 -34.30 1.06
C GLN A 106 2.08 -34.82 1.50
N GLU A 107 1.04 -34.56 0.70
CA GLU A 107 -0.20 -35.29 0.75
C GLU A 107 0.23 -36.73 0.54
N GLN A 108 0.36 -37.46 1.65
CA GLN A 108 0.39 -38.92 1.63
C GLN A 108 -0.87 -39.29 0.88
N ARG A 109 -0.73 -39.62 -0.41
CA ARG A 109 -1.86 -39.98 -1.24
C ARG A 109 -2.47 -41.20 -0.57
N MET A 110 -3.71 -41.11 -0.12
CA MET A 110 -4.38 -42.24 0.51
C MET A 110 -5.20 -42.97 -0.55
N CYS A 111 -4.90 -44.25 -0.75
CA CYS A 111 -5.58 -45.16 -1.64
C CYS A 111 -6.75 -45.83 -0.89
N SER A 112 -7.94 -45.83 -1.48
CA SER A 112 -9.11 -46.54 -0.95
C SER A 112 -9.08 -48.00 -1.37
N VAL A 113 -9.01 -48.92 -0.39
CA VAL A 113 -9.07 -50.37 -0.61
C VAL A 113 -10.40 -50.90 -0.09
N ASN A 114 -11.11 -51.67 -0.92
CA ASN A 114 -12.36 -52.33 -0.55
C ASN A 114 -12.17 -53.86 -0.60
N ASN A 115 -12.31 -54.52 0.55
CA ASN A 115 -12.17 -55.97 0.67
C ASN A 115 -13.53 -56.71 0.78
N GLY A 116 -14.61 -56.09 0.30
CA GLY A 116 -15.96 -56.68 0.24
C GLY A 116 -16.79 -56.53 1.52
N SER A 117 -16.21 -56.06 2.63
CA SER A 117 -16.92 -55.84 3.90
C SER A 117 -16.84 -54.38 4.39
N ALA A 118 -15.78 -53.65 4.01
CA ALA A 118 -15.58 -52.25 4.35
C ALA A 118 -14.53 -51.61 3.43
N ILE A 119 -14.52 -50.27 3.40
CA ILE A 119 -13.54 -49.45 2.69
C ILE A 119 -12.55 -48.86 3.70
N TYR A 120 -11.26 -48.99 3.42
CA TYR A 120 -10.18 -48.44 4.25
C TYR A 120 -9.27 -47.54 3.40
N LEU A 121 -8.78 -46.46 4.00
CA LEU A 121 -7.76 -45.60 3.41
C LEU A 121 -6.38 -46.08 3.87
N VAL A 122 -5.50 -46.38 2.93
CA VAL A 122 -4.10 -46.74 3.18
C VAL A 122 -3.16 -45.82 2.39
N PRO A 123 -1.95 -45.52 2.86
CA PRO A 123 -1.00 -44.77 2.05
C PRO A 123 -0.74 -45.48 0.72
N CYS A 124 -0.82 -44.73 -0.37
CA CYS A 124 -0.08 -45.00 -1.60
C CYS A 124 1.38 -44.56 -1.35
#